data_AF-A0A9Q4IRC1-F1
#
_entry.id   AF-A0A9Q4IRC1-F1
#
_cell.length_a   1.000
_cell.length_b   1.000
_cell.length_c   1.000
_cell.angle_alpha   90.00
_cell.angle_beta   90.00
_cell.angle_gamma   90.00
#
_symmetry.space_group_name_H-M   'P 1'
#
loop_
_entity.id
_entity.type
_entity.pdbx_description
1 polymer ?
#
loop_
_entity_poly.entity_id
_entity_poly.type
_entity_poly.pdbx_seq_one_letter_code
_entity_poly.pdbx_strand_id
1 'polypeptide(L)'
;MKNFSLIVVGILFIYCVSSCRKQVDKGFEMTVDLSISNPYLPMSVLVDTIESVRLQLPSPYFWGMVDNVISKDSCYYISDRKQEMAFRFSKNGTFLNAIGQRGEGPGEYREMDSFFVGKDCVYVCDMGKRTIYSYSFDGKFLHSLSFPYSLVFNDVVELPDGRFLCHRPSQSENCKGLWILDQKGRRVKNLLEYEKGTPCKNSYWNTLCAQEDGTIKIYNPVDGSYYQYDAVNDTVVRTMRQKSNLPMLADFHCSDRELYATKEECTYSLFTVDGKNLVFSLWSFNSANKGMWSVYFKKDGRIEQGNLTKMDIPGYSEMGRPVSSNIPNTFVTVYTDEFPDDAFPSAYQQQEINEQTAILSLLRLK
;
A
#
# COMPACT_ATOMS: atom_id res chain seq x y z
N MET A 1 39.71 31.52 64.47
CA MET A 1 38.57 30.69 64.90
C MET A 1 37.88 30.16 63.65
N LYS A 2 38.22 28.93 63.23
CA LYS A 2 37.30 27.78 63.14
C LYS A 2 35.90 28.14 62.62
N ASN A 3 35.57 27.72 61.40
CA ASN A 3 34.67 26.58 61.17
C ASN A 3 34.65 26.11 59.71
N PHE A 4 34.85 24.81 59.57
CA PHE A 4 34.53 23.96 58.42
C PHE A 4 33.01 23.95 58.16
N SER A 5 32.57 23.82 56.91
CA SER A 5 31.66 22.74 56.48
C SER A 5 31.39 22.75 54.97
N LEU A 6 31.53 21.56 54.39
CA LEU A 6 31.08 21.11 53.07
C LEU A 6 29.67 21.59 52.71
N ILE A 7 29.48 22.05 51.47
CA ILE A 7 28.32 21.65 50.67
C ILE A 7 28.80 21.22 49.29
N VAL A 8 28.43 19.98 49.00
CA VAL A 8 28.65 19.16 47.82
C VAL A 8 27.47 19.39 46.86
N VAL A 9 27.77 19.42 45.55
CA VAL A 9 26.86 19.14 44.43
C VAL A 9 25.76 20.17 44.12
N GLY A 10 25.87 20.71 42.92
CA GLY A 10 24.81 21.44 42.25
C GLY A 10 25.24 21.96 40.88
N ILE A 11 25.95 21.14 40.11
CA ILE A 11 26.17 21.38 38.68
C ILE A 11 24.78 21.33 38.03
N LEU A 12 24.12 22.48 37.92
CA LEU A 12 22.99 22.73 37.02
C LEU A 12 23.55 22.79 35.59
N PHE A 13 24.08 21.65 35.13
CA PHE A 13 23.98 21.29 33.73
C PHE A 13 22.49 21.04 33.50
N ILE A 14 21.74 22.11 33.26
CA ILE A 14 20.51 22.02 32.48
C ILE A 14 21.01 21.59 31.10
N TYR A 15 21.20 20.29 30.94
CA TYR A 15 21.00 19.61 29.68
C TYR A 15 19.58 20.00 29.27
N CYS A 16 19.48 21.07 28.49
CA CYS A 16 18.46 21.18 27.48
C CYS A 16 18.66 19.96 26.57
N VAL A 17 18.15 18.82 27.01
CA VAL A 17 17.66 17.80 26.11
C VAL A 17 16.45 18.47 25.47
N SER A 18 16.71 19.35 24.51
CA SER A 18 15.79 19.59 23.43
C SER A 18 15.70 18.25 22.74
N SER A 19 14.83 17.39 23.27
CA SER A 19 14.25 16.31 22.51
C SER A 19 13.70 16.99 21.28
N CYS A 20 14.46 16.91 20.18
CA CYS A 20 13.96 17.14 18.85
C CYS A 20 12.87 16.10 18.66
N ARG A 21 11.68 16.38 19.19
CA ARG A 21 10.44 15.82 18.70
C ARG A 21 10.31 16.42 17.31
N LYS A 22 11.00 15.78 16.35
CA LYS A 22 11.01 16.19 14.96
C LYS A 22 9.55 16.38 14.55
N GLN A 23 9.35 17.44 13.81
CA GLN A 23 8.10 18.02 13.39
C GLN A 23 7.35 17.07 12.44
N VAL A 24 6.85 15.93 12.95
CA VAL A 24 6.14 14.90 12.17
C VAL A 24 4.68 15.28 11.91
N ASP A 25 4.18 16.35 12.54
CA ASP A 25 2.75 16.61 12.65
C ASP A 25 2.31 17.90 11.94
N LYS A 26 2.10 17.84 10.62
CA LYS A 26 1.54 18.95 9.82
C LYS A 26 0.27 18.57 9.04
N GLY A 27 -0.16 17.31 9.17
CA GLY A 27 -1.32 16.81 8.43
C GLY A 27 -2.63 17.13 9.13
N PHE A 28 -3.71 17.23 8.36
CA PHE A 28 -5.06 17.33 8.92
C PHE A 28 -5.57 15.96 9.36
N GLU A 29 -6.44 15.94 10.36
CA GLU A 29 -7.10 14.71 10.79
C GLU A 29 -8.52 14.65 10.23
N MET A 30 -8.95 13.46 9.86
CA MET A 30 -10.34 13.15 9.51
C MET A 30 -10.83 12.00 10.38
N THR A 31 -12.06 12.11 10.86
CA THR A 31 -12.69 11.06 11.67
C THR A 31 -13.92 10.55 10.96
N VAL A 32 -13.94 9.26 10.63
CA VAL A 32 -15.08 8.56 10.04
C VAL A 32 -15.91 7.95 11.15
N ASP A 33 -17.20 8.26 11.19
CA ASP A 33 -18.13 7.68 12.16
C ASP A 33 -18.59 6.30 11.70
N LEU A 34 -17.93 5.24 12.18
CA LEU A 34 -18.24 3.86 11.81
C LEU A 34 -19.47 3.28 12.53
N SER A 35 -20.15 4.06 13.38
CA SER A 35 -21.40 3.67 14.02
C SER A 35 -22.62 3.87 13.11
N ILE A 36 -22.51 4.75 12.11
CA ILE A 36 -23.57 5.01 11.13
C ILE A 36 -23.67 3.83 10.16
N SER A 37 -24.85 3.22 10.09
CA SER A 37 -25.12 2.03 9.26
C SER A 37 -26.03 2.36 8.08
N ASN A 38 -25.50 3.12 7.12
CA ASN A 38 -26.13 3.20 5.80
C ASN A 38 -25.94 1.86 5.07
N PRO A 39 -26.97 1.31 4.40
CA PRO A 39 -26.82 0.01 3.74
C PRO A 39 -25.87 0.08 2.53
N TYR A 40 -25.88 1.20 1.80
CA TYR A 40 -25.18 1.33 0.53
C TYR A 40 -24.43 2.67 0.41
N LEU A 41 -23.25 2.62 -0.21
CA LEU A 41 -22.50 3.75 -0.75
C LEU A 41 -22.61 3.73 -2.28
N PRO A 42 -23.34 4.66 -2.93
CA PRO A 42 -23.42 4.72 -4.39
C PRO A 42 -22.06 5.07 -5.00
N MET A 43 -21.62 4.32 -6.02
CA MET A 43 -20.33 4.57 -6.67
C MET A 43 -20.31 5.88 -7.47
N SER A 44 -21.46 6.34 -7.97
CA SER A 44 -21.60 7.62 -8.66
C SER A 44 -21.23 8.84 -7.79
N VAL A 45 -21.16 8.69 -6.48
CA VAL A 45 -20.74 9.75 -5.54
C VAL A 45 -19.26 10.09 -5.70
N LEU A 46 -18.41 9.10 -5.96
CA LEU A 46 -16.96 9.26 -6.03
C LEU A 46 -16.38 9.08 -7.43
N VAL A 47 -17.05 8.34 -8.31
CA VAL A 47 -16.57 8.04 -9.67
C VAL A 47 -17.12 9.06 -10.65
N ASP A 48 -16.22 9.67 -11.41
CA ASP A 48 -16.53 10.59 -12.51
C ASP A 48 -16.71 9.81 -13.82
N THR A 49 -15.69 9.05 -14.20
CA THR A 49 -15.67 8.25 -15.44
C THR A 49 -15.05 6.88 -15.19
N ILE A 50 -15.41 5.92 -16.03
CA ILE A 50 -14.82 4.59 -16.02
C ILE A 50 -14.18 4.36 -17.39
N GLU A 51 -12.87 4.12 -17.38
CA GLU A 51 -12.12 3.67 -18.56
C GLU A 51 -11.79 2.19 -18.38
N SER A 52 -11.77 1.42 -19.46
CA SER A 52 -11.45 0.00 -19.41
C SER A 52 -10.34 -0.36 -20.38
N VAL A 53 -9.41 -1.21 -19.93
CA VAL A 53 -8.34 -1.77 -20.76
C VAL A 53 -8.45 -3.29 -20.70
N ARG A 54 -8.68 -3.91 -21.86
CA ARG A 54 -8.66 -5.36 -21.98
C ARG A 54 -7.20 -5.84 -22.02
N LEU A 55 -6.87 -6.77 -21.15
CA LEU A 55 -5.56 -7.40 -21.05
C LEU A 55 -5.68 -8.85 -21.49
N GLN A 56 -4.92 -9.21 -22.51
CA GLN A 56 -4.86 -10.58 -23.04
C GLN A 56 -3.46 -11.15 -22.85
N LEU A 57 -3.35 -12.21 -22.07
CA LEU A 57 -2.13 -13.01 -21.95
C LEU A 57 -2.03 -14.02 -23.10
N PRO A 58 -0.82 -14.29 -23.62
CA PRO A 58 -0.58 -15.42 -24.52
C PRO A 58 -0.44 -16.72 -23.73
N SER A 59 -0.72 -17.86 -24.39
CA SER A 59 -0.38 -19.19 -23.84
C SER A 59 1.13 -19.30 -23.59
N PRO A 60 1.59 -19.93 -22.49
CA PRO A 60 0.81 -20.67 -21.49
C PRO A 60 0.36 -19.86 -20.28
N TYR A 61 0.41 -18.52 -20.32
CA TYR A 61 0.04 -17.69 -19.18
C TYR A 61 -1.47 -17.55 -19.03
N PHE A 62 -1.89 -17.40 -17.78
CA PHE A 62 -3.26 -17.15 -17.36
C PHE A 62 -3.26 -16.28 -16.11
N TRP A 63 -4.36 -15.57 -15.85
CA TRP A 63 -4.56 -14.76 -14.67
C TRP A 63 -4.95 -15.66 -13.50
N GLY A 64 -4.24 -15.51 -12.38
CA GLY A 64 -4.61 -16.08 -11.11
C GLY A 64 -5.26 -15.02 -10.22
N MET A 65 -4.47 -14.12 -9.67
CA MET A 65 -4.97 -13.01 -8.86
C MET A 65 -4.09 -11.77 -9.08
N VAL A 66 -4.58 -10.82 -9.88
CA VAL A 66 -3.89 -9.54 -10.09
C VAL A 66 -3.75 -8.77 -8.77
N ASP A 67 -2.54 -8.41 -8.38
CA ASP A 67 -2.29 -7.81 -7.06
C ASP A 67 -2.04 -6.30 -7.14
N ASN A 68 -1.26 -5.88 -8.13
CA ASN A 68 -0.83 -4.50 -8.29
C ASN A 68 -0.77 -4.10 -9.77
N VAL A 69 -1.12 -2.85 -10.06
CA VAL A 69 -1.08 -2.25 -11.40
C VAL A 69 -0.28 -0.96 -11.34
N ILE A 70 0.93 -0.98 -11.90
CA ILE A 70 1.84 0.15 -11.91
C ILE A 70 1.84 0.76 -13.31
N SER A 71 1.44 2.02 -13.40
CA SER A 71 1.65 2.90 -14.55
C SER A 71 3.07 3.44 -14.51
N LYS A 72 3.79 3.28 -15.62
CA LYS A 72 5.00 4.05 -15.89
C LYS A 72 5.15 4.23 -17.39
N ASP A 73 5.42 5.46 -17.80
CA ASP A 73 5.56 5.86 -19.20
C ASP A 73 4.35 5.36 -20.03
N SER A 74 4.61 4.71 -21.17
CA SER A 74 3.58 4.16 -22.04
C SER A 74 3.16 2.71 -21.69
N CYS A 75 3.47 2.22 -20.49
CA CYS A 75 3.24 0.83 -20.11
C CYS A 75 2.45 0.68 -18.79
N TYR A 76 1.76 -0.44 -18.67
CA TYR A 76 1.32 -0.99 -17.40
C TYR A 76 2.23 -2.17 -17.02
N TYR A 77 2.60 -2.24 -15.76
CA TYR A 77 3.27 -3.39 -15.15
C TYR A 77 2.32 -3.98 -14.12
N ILE A 78 1.98 -5.25 -14.29
CA ILE A 78 0.90 -5.90 -13.58
C ILE A 78 1.45 -7.14 -12.92
N SER A 79 1.37 -7.22 -11.60
CA SER A 79 1.74 -8.41 -10.85
C SER A 79 0.54 -9.31 -10.62
N ASP A 80 0.77 -10.61 -10.71
CA ASP A 80 -0.16 -11.66 -10.32
C ASP A 80 0.45 -12.44 -9.15
N ARG A 81 -0.18 -12.34 -7.98
CA ARG A 81 0.33 -12.95 -6.75
C ARG A 81 0.08 -14.45 -6.66
N LYS A 82 -0.91 -14.99 -7.36
CA LYS A 82 -1.23 -16.43 -7.32
C LYS A 82 -0.30 -17.18 -8.26
N GLN A 83 0.05 -16.57 -9.39
CA GLN A 83 1.06 -17.09 -10.31
C GLN A 83 2.50 -16.77 -9.87
N GLU A 84 2.66 -15.75 -9.01
CA GLU A 84 3.95 -15.14 -8.66
C GLU A 84 4.69 -14.67 -9.93
N MET A 85 3.98 -13.96 -10.81
CA MET A 85 4.51 -13.46 -12.08
C MET A 85 4.16 -11.99 -12.28
N ALA A 86 5.02 -11.25 -12.97
CA ALA A 86 4.71 -9.90 -13.41
C ALA A 86 4.77 -9.80 -14.94
N PHE A 87 3.87 -8.99 -15.49
CA PHE A 87 3.68 -8.82 -16.92
C PHE A 87 3.70 -7.34 -17.28
N ARG A 88 4.25 -7.04 -18.45
CA ARG A 88 4.27 -5.70 -19.01
C ARG A 88 3.33 -5.62 -20.20
N PHE A 89 2.50 -4.60 -20.20
CA PHE A 89 1.52 -4.29 -21.25
C PHE A 89 1.71 -2.85 -21.72
N SER A 90 1.36 -2.57 -22.97
CA SER A 90 1.12 -1.18 -23.40
C SER A 90 -0.18 -0.64 -22.80
N LYS A 91 -0.38 0.69 -22.81
CA LYS A 91 -1.60 1.32 -22.26
C LYS A 91 -2.91 0.90 -22.92
N ASN A 92 -2.87 0.40 -24.16
CA ASN A 92 -4.02 -0.15 -24.86
C ASN A 92 -4.26 -1.65 -24.58
N GLY A 93 -3.44 -2.27 -23.70
CA GLY A 93 -3.64 -3.64 -23.25
C GLY A 93 -2.98 -4.73 -24.09
N THR A 94 -2.10 -4.38 -25.04
CA THR A 94 -1.28 -5.36 -25.75
C THR A 94 -0.19 -5.91 -24.83
N PHE A 95 -0.12 -7.24 -24.71
CA PHE A 95 0.96 -7.91 -23.99
C PHE A 95 2.31 -7.63 -24.67
N LEU A 96 3.30 -7.25 -23.88
CA LEU A 96 4.65 -6.98 -24.37
C LEU A 96 5.62 -8.09 -23.96
N ASN A 97 5.70 -8.39 -22.65
CA ASN A 97 6.59 -9.43 -22.12
C ASN A 97 6.24 -9.79 -20.66
N ALA A 98 6.71 -10.95 -20.21
CA ALA A 98 6.82 -11.27 -18.79
C ALA A 98 8.09 -10.66 -18.18
N ILE A 99 8.12 -10.50 -16.86
CA ILE A 99 9.27 -9.98 -16.11
C ILE A 99 9.92 -11.12 -15.30
N GLY A 100 11.18 -11.39 -15.63
CA GLY A 100 11.94 -12.44 -14.97
C GLY A 100 11.30 -13.83 -15.12
N GLN A 101 11.77 -14.78 -14.32
CA GLN A 101 11.30 -16.15 -14.35
C GLN A 101 11.41 -16.77 -12.96
N ARG A 102 10.43 -17.61 -12.62
CA ARG A 102 10.46 -18.42 -11.40
C ARG A 102 11.41 -19.59 -11.54
N GLY A 103 12.20 -19.84 -10.50
CA GLY A 103 13.08 -20.98 -10.39
C GLY A 103 14.25 -20.78 -9.44
N GLU A 104 15.26 -21.63 -9.61
CA GLU A 104 16.45 -21.70 -8.74
C GLU A 104 17.75 -21.34 -9.48
N GLY A 105 17.67 -21.04 -10.77
CA GLY A 105 18.80 -20.66 -11.60
C GLY A 105 19.30 -19.22 -11.34
N PRO A 106 20.47 -18.87 -11.91
CA PRO A 106 20.98 -17.50 -11.86
C PRO A 106 19.99 -16.50 -12.47
N GLY A 107 19.61 -15.48 -11.69
CA GLY A 107 18.65 -14.46 -12.13
C GLY A 107 17.18 -14.88 -12.05
N GLU A 108 16.89 -16.09 -11.55
CA GLU A 108 15.53 -16.55 -11.25
C GLU A 108 15.19 -16.30 -9.77
N TYR A 109 13.94 -15.95 -9.51
CA TYR A 109 13.39 -15.81 -8.15
C TYR A 109 12.55 -17.04 -7.80
N ARG A 110 12.50 -17.41 -6.53
CA ARG A 110 11.66 -18.51 -6.06
C ARG A 110 10.25 -18.04 -5.74
N GLU A 111 10.16 -16.92 -5.03
CA GLU A 111 8.93 -16.28 -4.57
C GLU A 111 8.93 -14.81 -5.03
N MET A 112 7.76 -14.28 -5.39
CA MET A 112 7.57 -12.87 -5.73
C MET A 112 6.76 -12.18 -4.62
N ASP A 113 7.41 -11.89 -3.50
CA ASP A 113 6.77 -11.27 -2.32
C ASP A 113 6.41 -9.79 -2.56
N SER A 114 7.19 -9.10 -3.40
CA SER A 114 6.92 -7.72 -3.80
C SER A 114 7.46 -7.47 -5.22
N PHE A 115 6.77 -6.58 -5.93
CA PHE A 115 7.11 -6.13 -7.27
C PHE A 115 6.93 -4.62 -7.37
N PHE A 116 7.97 -3.91 -7.80
CA PHE A 116 7.93 -2.47 -8.01
C PHE A 116 8.74 -2.04 -9.23
N VAL A 117 8.39 -0.88 -9.76
CA VAL A 117 9.03 -0.33 -10.96
C VAL A 117 9.89 0.85 -10.53
N GLY A 118 11.18 0.76 -10.81
CA GLY A 118 12.16 1.79 -10.55
C GLY A 118 12.27 2.82 -11.67
N LYS A 119 13.33 3.64 -11.61
CA LYS A 119 13.66 4.61 -12.63
C LYS A 119 14.02 3.94 -13.96
N ASP A 120 14.97 3.01 -13.92
CA ASP A 120 15.63 2.42 -15.11
C ASP A 120 15.39 0.90 -15.26
N CYS A 121 14.80 0.26 -14.25
CA CYS A 121 14.53 -1.17 -14.22
C CYS A 121 13.26 -1.51 -13.41
N VAL A 122 12.87 -2.77 -13.44
CA VAL A 122 11.84 -3.33 -12.56
C VAL A 122 12.48 -4.25 -11.54
N TYR A 123 11.88 -4.33 -10.36
CA TYR A 123 12.41 -5.09 -9.25
C TYR A 123 11.43 -6.17 -8.80
N VAL A 124 11.96 -7.35 -8.53
CA VAL A 124 11.25 -8.44 -7.87
C VAL A 124 11.97 -8.73 -6.55
N CYS A 125 11.20 -8.76 -5.47
CA CYS A 125 11.71 -9.12 -4.17
C CYS A 125 11.33 -10.55 -3.82
N ASP A 126 12.36 -11.33 -3.50
CA ASP A 126 12.24 -12.67 -2.94
C ASP A 126 12.71 -12.60 -1.49
N MET A 127 11.76 -12.56 -0.54
CA MET A 127 12.05 -12.51 0.90
C MET A 127 12.60 -13.83 1.40
N GLY A 128 12.24 -14.94 0.77
CA GLY A 128 12.79 -16.26 1.04
C GLY A 128 14.30 -16.34 0.80
N LYS A 129 14.74 -15.80 -0.34
CA LYS A 129 16.17 -15.66 -0.75
C LYS A 129 16.81 -14.37 -0.25
N ARG A 130 16.04 -13.46 0.36
CA ARG A 130 16.49 -12.13 0.84
C ARG A 130 17.24 -11.35 -0.21
N THR A 131 16.64 -11.30 -1.38
CA THR A 131 17.27 -10.74 -2.55
C THR A 131 16.28 -9.88 -3.31
N ILE A 132 16.71 -8.68 -3.68
CA ILE A 132 16.02 -7.84 -4.66
C ILE A 132 16.69 -8.11 -6.00
N TYR A 133 15.93 -8.64 -6.94
CA TYR A 133 16.36 -8.87 -8.33
C TYR A 133 15.97 -7.68 -9.17
N SER A 134 16.88 -7.21 -10.02
CA SER A 134 16.65 -6.14 -10.98
C SER A 134 16.56 -6.71 -12.38
N TYR A 135 15.53 -6.34 -13.12
CA TYR A 135 15.32 -6.72 -14.51
C TYR A 135 15.15 -5.47 -15.37
N SER A 136 15.60 -5.52 -16.62
CA SER A 136 15.24 -4.49 -17.59
C SER A 136 13.73 -4.52 -17.86
N PHE A 137 13.18 -3.46 -18.46
CA PHE A 137 11.76 -3.40 -18.80
C PHE A 137 11.31 -4.51 -19.78
N ASP A 138 12.22 -5.05 -20.61
CA ASP A 138 11.98 -6.22 -21.47
C ASP A 138 12.10 -7.57 -20.72
N GLY A 139 12.28 -7.54 -19.40
CA GLY A 139 12.19 -8.70 -18.51
C GLY A 139 13.49 -9.48 -18.33
N LYS A 140 14.63 -8.99 -18.83
CA LYS A 140 15.92 -9.66 -18.70
C LYS A 140 16.61 -9.33 -17.39
N PHE A 141 17.19 -10.34 -16.75
CA PHE A 141 17.93 -10.15 -15.50
C PHE A 141 19.13 -9.22 -15.71
N LEU A 142 19.33 -8.30 -14.77
CA LEU A 142 20.46 -7.37 -14.77
C LEU A 142 21.44 -7.69 -13.65
N HIS A 143 20.97 -7.65 -12.41
CA HIS A 143 21.76 -7.92 -11.21
C HIS A 143 20.83 -8.14 -10.02
N SER A 144 21.40 -8.60 -8.91
CA SER A 144 20.66 -8.82 -7.67
C SER A 144 21.39 -8.20 -6.48
N LEU A 145 20.59 -7.90 -5.45
CA LEU A 145 21.03 -7.29 -4.21
C LEU A 145 20.56 -8.16 -3.04
N SER A 146 21.50 -8.84 -2.38
CA SER A 146 21.19 -9.64 -1.18
C SER A 146 21.35 -8.82 0.10
N PHE A 147 20.52 -9.12 1.10
CA PHE A 147 20.50 -8.43 2.38
C PHE A 147 20.40 -9.42 3.56
N PRO A 148 20.80 -9.03 4.79
CA PRO A 148 20.92 -9.95 5.92
C PRO A 148 19.57 -10.47 6.44
N TYR A 149 19.63 -11.61 7.15
CA TYR A 149 18.46 -12.31 7.72
C TYR A 149 17.58 -11.46 8.64
N SER A 150 18.16 -10.43 9.26
CA SER A 150 17.45 -9.52 10.16
C SER A 150 16.59 -8.47 9.45
N LEU A 151 16.75 -8.27 8.13
CA LEU A 151 15.99 -7.31 7.36
C LEU A 151 14.83 -8.01 6.65
N VAL A 152 13.62 -7.61 7.02
CA VAL A 152 12.37 -8.06 6.42
C VAL A 152 11.52 -6.83 6.24
N PHE A 153 10.86 -6.71 5.09
CA PHE A 153 9.90 -5.65 4.78
C PHE A 153 8.71 -6.24 4.04
N ASN A 154 7.56 -5.56 4.11
CA ASN A 154 6.35 -5.94 3.39
C ASN A 154 6.29 -5.23 2.03
N ASP A 155 6.79 -4.00 1.99
CA ASP A 155 6.72 -3.16 0.81
C ASP A 155 8.02 -2.36 0.64
N VAL A 156 8.37 -2.10 -0.61
CA VAL A 156 9.61 -1.40 -0.97
C VAL A 156 9.45 -0.65 -2.29
N VAL A 157 10.07 0.52 -2.37
CA VAL A 157 10.19 1.29 -3.62
C VAL A 157 11.60 1.86 -3.78
N GLU A 158 11.99 2.14 -5.02
CA GLU A 158 13.21 2.89 -5.32
C GLU A 158 12.99 4.38 -5.04
N LEU A 159 13.96 5.01 -4.37
CA LEU A 159 14.05 6.44 -4.17
C LEU A 159 14.71 7.11 -5.40
N PRO A 160 14.51 8.43 -5.62
CA PRO A 160 15.10 9.13 -6.77
C PRO A 160 16.64 9.05 -6.87
N ASP A 161 17.33 8.76 -5.77
CA ASP A 161 18.78 8.60 -5.70
C ASP A 161 19.25 7.13 -5.79
N GLY A 162 18.33 6.20 -6.09
CA GLY A 162 18.60 4.77 -6.26
C GLY A 162 18.73 3.98 -4.95
N ARG A 163 18.49 4.62 -3.79
CA ARG A 163 18.30 3.89 -2.52
C ARG A 163 16.90 3.26 -2.47
N PHE A 164 16.62 2.44 -1.47
CA PHE A 164 15.31 1.79 -1.31
C PHE A 164 14.62 2.25 -0.03
N LEU A 165 13.37 2.66 -0.15
CA LEU A 165 12.50 2.91 1.00
C LEU A 165 11.72 1.65 1.31
N CYS A 166 11.88 1.12 2.52
CA CYS A 166 11.23 -0.10 2.96
C CYS A 166 10.22 0.21 4.07
N HIS A 167 9.06 -0.43 4.02
CA HIS A 167 8.02 -0.31 5.03
C HIS A 167 7.58 -1.67 5.56
N ARG A 168 7.37 -1.72 6.88
CA ARG A 168 6.90 -2.92 7.57
C ARG A 168 5.99 -2.54 8.75
N PRO A 169 4.67 -2.46 8.52
CA PRO A 169 3.69 -2.55 9.58
C PRO A 169 3.56 -4.06 9.90
N SER A 170 4.18 -4.50 10.99
CA SER A 170 4.21 -5.93 11.36
C SER A 170 3.91 -6.14 12.83
N GLN A 171 3.50 -7.36 13.17
CA GLN A 171 3.42 -7.84 14.55
C GLN A 171 4.79 -8.16 15.13
N SER A 172 5.76 -8.57 14.30
CA SER A 172 7.11 -8.92 14.76
C SER A 172 7.84 -7.68 15.23
N GLU A 173 8.34 -7.69 16.47
CA GLU A 173 9.09 -6.57 17.07
C GLU A 173 10.41 -6.23 16.37
N ASN A 174 10.86 -7.11 15.47
CA ASN A 174 12.04 -6.86 14.67
C ASN A 174 11.66 -6.03 13.44
N CYS A 175 12.32 -4.89 13.25
CA CYS A 175 12.19 -4.07 12.03
C CYS A 175 10.75 -3.63 11.72
N LYS A 176 10.02 -3.10 12.71
CA LYS A 176 8.76 -2.38 12.48
C LYS A 176 9.02 -0.91 12.14
N GLY A 177 8.36 -0.40 11.11
CA GLY A 177 8.44 1.01 10.74
C GLY A 177 8.93 1.23 9.32
N LEU A 178 9.63 2.35 9.13
CA LEU A 178 10.07 2.86 7.83
C LEU A 178 11.57 3.15 7.87
N TRP A 179 12.32 2.64 6.90
CA TRP A 179 13.77 2.82 6.84
C TRP A 179 14.27 2.83 5.39
N ILE A 180 15.53 3.25 5.23
CA ILE A 180 16.19 3.30 3.95
C ILE A 180 17.31 2.26 3.90
N LEU A 181 17.33 1.49 2.82
CA LEU A 181 18.47 0.68 2.42
C LEU A 181 19.28 1.44 1.38
N ASP A 182 20.61 1.38 1.47
CA ASP A 182 21.45 1.80 0.36
C ASP A 182 21.47 0.77 -0.78
N GLN A 183 22.12 1.13 -1.87
CA GLN A 183 22.31 0.27 -3.06
C GLN A 183 23.09 -1.03 -2.78
N LYS A 184 23.67 -1.18 -1.59
CA LYS A 184 24.36 -2.39 -1.11
C LYS A 184 23.51 -3.21 -0.14
N GLY A 185 22.22 -2.86 0.01
CA GLY A 185 21.27 -3.59 0.86
C GLY A 185 21.46 -3.32 2.34
N ARG A 186 22.26 -2.30 2.71
CA ARG A 186 22.53 -1.95 4.10
C ARG A 186 21.51 -0.94 4.57
N ARG A 187 20.93 -1.17 5.75
CA ARG A 187 20.07 -0.19 6.42
C ARG A 187 20.90 1.00 6.86
N VAL A 188 20.71 2.14 6.18
CA VAL A 188 21.48 3.37 6.41
C VAL A 188 20.72 4.42 7.22
N LYS A 189 19.39 4.32 7.30
CA LYS A 189 18.58 5.31 8.02
C LYS A 189 17.26 4.74 8.52
N ASN A 190 16.87 5.12 9.73
CA ASN A 190 15.54 4.89 10.28
C ASN A 190 14.75 6.18 10.16
N LEU A 191 13.59 6.11 9.50
CA LEU A 191 12.71 7.26 9.31
C LEU A 191 11.60 7.27 10.36
N LEU A 192 10.98 6.12 10.59
CA LEU A 192 9.96 5.91 11.62
C LEU A 192 10.20 4.56 12.30
N GLU A 193 10.01 4.55 13.62
CA GLU A 193 9.95 3.32 14.42
C GLU A 193 8.54 3.23 15.01
N TYR A 194 7.87 2.10 14.80
CA TYR A 194 6.53 1.88 15.31
C TYR A 194 6.58 1.28 16.70
N GLU A 195 5.56 1.59 17.49
CA GLU A 195 5.49 1.17 18.88
C GLU A 195 5.46 -0.36 19.02
N LYS A 196 6.15 -0.83 20.05
CA LYS A 196 6.24 -2.26 20.35
C LYS A 196 4.98 -2.71 21.06
N GLY A 197 4.54 -3.94 20.78
CA GLY A 197 3.31 -4.47 21.33
C GLY A 197 2.04 -3.87 20.72
N THR A 198 2.13 -3.06 19.66
CA THR A 198 0.95 -2.63 18.90
C THR A 198 0.53 -3.73 17.91
N PRO A 199 -0.76 -4.11 17.87
CA PRO A 199 -1.26 -5.11 16.93
C PRO A 199 -1.21 -4.61 15.49
N CYS A 200 -1.16 -5.54 14.54
CA CYS A 200 -1.11 -5.22 13.12
C CYS A 200 -1.84 -6.27 12.29
N LYS A 201 -2.61 -5.80 11.31
CA LYS A 201 -3.33 -6.64 10.35
C LYS A 201 -2.65 -6.60 9.00
N ASN A 202 -2.38 -7.77 8.45
CA ASN A 202 -1.86 -7.88 7.10
C ASN A 202 -2.95 -7.49 6.11
N SER A 203 -2.59 -6.63 5.17
CA SER A 203 -3.37 -6.33 3.99
C SER A 203 -2.52 -6.65 2.77
N TYR A 204 -3.18 -7.04 1.68
CA TYR A 204 -2.56 -7.14 0.36
C TYR A 204 -2.51 -5.79 -0.37
N TRP A 205 -2.97 -4.72 0.28
CA TRP A 205 -2.85 -3.37 -0.24
C TRP A 205 -1.45 -2.83 0.01
N ASN A 206 -0.83 -2.28 -1.04
CA ASN A 206 0.48 -1.68 -0.91
C ASN A 206 0.42 -0.46 0.00
N THR A 207 1.45 -0.34 0.81
CA THR A 207 1.60 0.76 1.77
C THR A 207 2.51 1.85 1.23
N LEU A 208 3.33 1.55 0.23
CA LEU A 208 4.17 2.47 -0.50
C LEU A 208 3.64 2.63 -1.92
N CYS A 209 3.58 3.87 -2.38
CA CYS A 209 3.14 4.18 -3.73
C CYS A 209 4.06 5.24 -4.34
N ALA A 210 4.89 4.81 -5.28
CA ALA A 210 5.75 5.69 -6.08
C ALA A 210 4.97 6.23 -7.29
N GLN A 211 4.84 7.55 -7.36
CA GLN A 211 4.20 8.29 -8.44
C GLN A 211 5.19 8.56 -9.57
N GLU A 212 4.67 8.79 -10.79
CA GLU A 212 5.52 9.09 -11.97
C GLU A 212 6.32 10.40 -11.81
N ASP A 213 5.83 11.35 -11.02
CA ASP A 213 6.53 12.60 -10.72
C ASP A 213 7.67 12.44 -9.68
N GLY A 214 7.91 11.22 -9.21
CA GLY A 214 8.91 10.90 -8.18
C GLY A 214 8.41 11.06 -6.75
N THR A 215 7.17 11.50 -6.53
CA THR A 215 6.55 11.56 -5.21
C THR A 215 6.33 10.15 -4.68
N ILE A 216 6.66 9.92 -3.40
CA ILE A 216 6.42 8.64 -2.73
C ILE A 216 5.46 8.88 -1.57
N LYS A 217 4.28 8.26 -1.66
CA LYS A 217 3.27 8.27 -0.62
C LYS A 217 3.39 6.99 0.21
N ILE A 218 3.19 7.13 1.51
CA ILE A 218 3.20 6.03 2.47
C ILE A 218 1.87 6.04 3.23
N TYR A 219 1.22 4.89 3.36
CA TYR A 219 0.07 4.69 4.22
C TYR A 219 0.42 3.70 5.34
N ASN A 220 0.22 4.11 6.59
CA ASN A 220 0.35 3.24 7.74
C ASN A 220 -1.04 2.76 8.20
N PRO A 221 -1.40 1.48 7.98
CA PRO A 221 -2.72 0.96 8.32
C PRO A 221 -2.96 0.83 9.83
N VAL A 222 -1.90 0.89 10.65
CA VAL A 222 -2.01 0.72 12.11
C VAL A 222 -2.66 1.94 12.77
N ASP A 223 -2.26 3.15 12.36
CA ASP A 223 -2.72 4.41 12.96
C ASP A 223 -3.51 5.29 11.98
N GLY A 224 -3.67 4.84 10.73
CA GLY A 224 -4.34 5.54 9.65
C GLY A 224 -3.57 6.75 9.11
N SER A 225 -2.27 6.87 9.43
CA SER A 225 -1.46 8.01 9.00
C SER A 225 -0.99 7.86 7.55
N TYR A 226 -1.01 8.97 6.82
CA TYR A 226 -0.40 9.09 5.50
C TYR A 226 0.81 9.98 5.62
N TYR A 227 1.90 9.54 5.00
CA TYR A 227 3.14 10.28 4.93
C TYR A 227 3.54 10.49 3.47
N GLN A 228 4.34 11.52 3.26
CA GLN A 228 5.07 11.71 2.02
C GLN A 228 6.56 11.71 2.33
N TYR A 229 7.34 11.02 1.49
CA TYR A 229 8.79 11.09 1.56
C TYR A 229 9.30 12.43 1.02
N ASP A 230 10.11 13.10 1.82
CA ASP A 230 10.82 14.33 1.48
C ASP A 230 12.25 13.97 1.08
N ALA A 231 12.50 13.92 -0.23
CA ALA A 231 13.80 13.57 -0.79
C ALA A 231 14.89 14.62 -0.51
N VAL A 232 14.51 15.89 -0.23
CA VAL A 232 15.48 16.96 0.03
C VAL A 232 16.08 16.79 1.42
N ASN A 233 15.24 16.53 2.42
CA ASN A 233 15.67 16.39 3.81
C ASN A 233 15.90 14.93 4.22
N ASP A 234 15.58 13.98 3.34
CA ASP A 234 15.65 12.54 3.60
C ASP A 234 14.81 12.18 4.85
N THR A 235 13.57 12.69 4.87
CA THR A 235 12.63 12.53 5.99
C THR A 235 11.25 12.12 5.47
N VAL A 236 10.32 11.87 6.39
CA VAL A 236 8.90 11.76 6.05
C VAL A 236 8.09 12.82 6.78
N VAL A 237 7.07 13.32 6.11
CA VAL A 237 6.14 14.32 6.65
C VAL A 237 4.75 13.71 6.65
N ARG A 238 4.05 13.72 7.79
CA ARG A 238 2.64 13.30 7.82
C ARG A 238 1.78 14.34 7.12
N THR A 239 1.04 13.92 6.10
CA THR A 239 0.19 14.78 5.28
C THR A 239 -1.26 14.75 5.73
N MET A 240 -1.72 13.63 6.27
CA MET A 240 -3.05 13.46 6.85
C MET A 240 -3.09 12.27 7.79
N ARG A 241 -4.12 12.19 8.64
CA ARG A 241 -4.44 11.00 9.42
C ARG A 241 -5.93 10.70 9.36
N GLN A 242 -6.25 9.47 8.99
CA GLN A 242 -7.62 8.98 8.91
C GLN A 242 -7.93 8.12 10.13
N LYS A 243 -8.89 8.57 10.93
CA LYS A 243 -9.30 7.90 12.17
C LYS A 243 -10.74 7.43 12.06
N SER A 244 -11.10 6.46 12.89
CA SER A 244 -12.50 6.18 13.19
C SER A 244 -12.89 6.81 14.54
N ASN A 245 -14.19 6.89 14.82
CA ASN A 245 -14.71 7.20 16.16
C ASN A 245 -14.67 6.00 17.13
N LEU A 246 -14.18 4.85 16.69
CA LEU A 246 -13.99 3.63 17.47
C LEU A 246 -12.49 3.39 17.71
N PRO A 247 -12.11 2.52 18.64
CA PRO A 247 -10.69 2.17 18.83
C PRO A 247 -10.05 1.66 17.53
N MET A 248 -8.83 2.11 17.26
CA MET A 248 -7.98 1.65 16.16
C MET A 248 -6.86 0.76 16.65
N LEU A 249 -6.16 0.05 15.75
CA LEU A 249 -5.04 -0.83 16.11
C LEU A 249 -3.98 -0.13 16.96
N ALA A 250 -3.66 1.13 16.63
CA ALA A 250 -2.72 1.96 17.37
C ALA A 250 -3.11 2.27 18.82
N ASP A 251 -4.38 2.09 19.21
CA ASP A 251 -4.86 2.38 20.57
C ASP A 251 -4.65 1.19 21.54
N PHE A 252 -4.13 0.06 21.04
CA PHE A 252 -3.91 -1.16 21.82
C PHE A 252 -2.41 -1.43 22.03
N HIS A 253 -2.08 -1.93 23.22
CA HIS A 253 -0.75 -2.40 23.60
C HIS A 253 -0.80 -3.90 23.95
N CYS A 254 -1.18 -4.71 22.97
CA CYS A 254 -1.23 -6.16 23.08
C CYS A 254 -0.88 -6.84 21.76
N SER A 255 -0.52 -8.12 21.83
CA SER A 255 -0.36 -8.96 20.64
C SER A 255 -1.70 -9.16 19.92
N ASP A 256 -1.66 -9.44 18.62
CA ASP A 256 -2.84 -9.80 17.85
C ASP A 256 -3.63 -10.95 18.47
N ARG A 257 -2.94 -11.95 19.04
CA ARG A 257 -3.58 -13.09 19.71
C ARG A 257 -4.37 -12.63 20.94
N GLU A 258 -3.82 -11.71 21.72
CA GLU A 258 -4.50 -11.15 22.88
C GLU A 258 -5.69 -10.30 22.44
N LEU A 259 -5.53 -9.45 21.42
CA LEU A 259 -6.64 -8.68 20.84
C LEU A 259 -7.79 -9.58 20.35
N TYR A 260 -7.47 -10.73 19.74
CA TYR A 260 -8.49 -11.70 19.35
C TYR A 260 -9.15 -12.39 20.55
N ALA A 261 -8.40 -12.62 21.64
CA ALA A 261 -8.91 -13.28 22.84
C ALA A 261 -9.82 -12.37 23.67
N THR A 262 -9.50 -11.07 23.78
CA THR A 262 -10.30 -10.09 24.52
C THR A 262 -11.63 -9.79 23.84
N LYS A 263 -11.71 -9.99 22.51
CA LYS A 263 -12.85 -9.61 21.67
C LYS A 263 -13.20 -8.12 21.75
N GLU A 264 -12.25 -7.29 22.19
CA GLU A 264 -12.39 -5.85 22.14
C GLU A 264 -12.47 -5.42 20.67
N GLU A 265 -13.44 -4.58 20.33
CA GLU A 265 -13.62 -4.13 18.96
C GLU A 265 -12.54 -3.14 18.57
N CYS A 266 -11.87 -3.42 17.46
CA CYS A 266 -10.80 -2.63 16.89
C CYS A 266 -11.06 -2.44 15.40
N THR A 267 -10.78 -1.24 14.93
CA THR A 267 -11.01 -0.82 13.55
C THR A 267 -9.72 -0.43 12.85
N TYR A 268 -9.69 -0.62 11.54
CA TYR A 268 -8.57 -0.23 10.67
C TYR A 268 -9.06 -0.18 9.23
N SER A 269 -8.44 0.63 8.38
CA SER A 269 -8.76 0.60 6.94
C SER A 269 -7.91 -0.48 6.27
N LEU A 270 -8.58 -1.51 5.74
CA LEU A 270 -7.96 -2.62 5.03
C LEU A 270 -7.27 -2.14 3.76
N PHE A 271 -7.89 -1.17 3.08
CA PHE A 271 -7.24 -0.43 2.02
C PHE A 271 -7.78 0.99 1.92
N THR A 272 -7.05 1.83 1.19
CA THR A 272 -7.41 3.21 0.97
C THR A 272 -6.80 3.79 -0.29
N VAL A 273 -7.50 4.76 -0.88
CA VAL A 273 -7.12 5.49 -2.08
C VAL A 273 -7.11 6.98 -1.76
N ASP A 274 -5.92 7.57 -1.78
CA ASP A 274 -5.72 9.00 -1.65
C ASP A 274 -5.89 9.70 -3.02
N GLY A 275 -7.13 10.06 -3.34
CA GLY A 275 -7.49 10.82 -4.53
C GLY A 275 -7.16 12.31 -4.42
N LYS A 276 -7.36 13.07 -5.50
CA LYS A 276 -7.09 14.52 -5.51
C LYS A 276 -8.01 15.27 -4.54
N ASN A 277 -9.32 15.04 -4.65
CA ASN A 277 -10.33 15.76 -3.89
C ASN A 277 -11.00 14.91 -2.79
N LEU A 278 -10.73 13.61 -2.76
CA LEU A 278 -11.38 12.68 -1.84
C LEU A 278 -10.43 11.60 -1.34
N VAL A 279 -10.82 10.93 -0.26
CA VAL A 279 -10.18 9.71 0.25
C VAL A 279 -11.24 8.63 0.30
N PHE A 280 -11.01 7.52 -0.40
CA PHE A 280 -11.91 6.37 -0.46
C PHE A 280 -11.29 5.19 0.28
N SER A 281 -12.03 4.57 1.20
CA SER A 281 -11.48 3.54 2.08
C SER A 281 -12.48 2.43 2.39
N LEU A 282 -11.95 1.23 2.59
CA LEU A 282 -12.67 0.10 3.19
C LEU A 282 -12.19 -0.11 4.62
N TRP A 283 -13.08 0.11 5.58
CA TRP A 283 -12.86 -0.15 6.99
C TRP A 283 -13.24 -1.58 7.35
N SER A 284 -12.46 -2.18 8.24
CA SER A 284 -12.66 -3.53 8.75
C SER A 284 -12.67 -3.51 10.29
N PHE A 285 -13.32 -4.52 10.85
CA PHE A 285 -13.50 -4.72 12.29
C PHE A 285 -12.88 -6.08 12.65
N ASN A 286 -12.13 -6.16 13.74
CA ASN A 286 -11.47 -7.40 14.14
C ASN A 286 -12.44 -8.50 14.66
N SER A 287 -13.58 -8.11 15.22
CA SER A 287 -14.52 -8.99 15.94
C SER A 287 -15.63 -9.56 15.06
N ALA A 288 -15.80 -9.08 13.83
CA ALA A 288 -16.87 -9.46 12.93
C ALA A 288 -16.43 -9.44 11.46
N ASN A 289 -17.11 -10.24 10.62
CA ASN A 289 -16.99 -10.16 9.15
C ASN A 289 -17.76 -8.93 8.63
N LYS A 290 -17.50 -7.77 9.22
CA LYS A 290 -18.14 -6.48 8.96
C LYS A 290 -17.16 -5.58 8.22
N GLY A 291 -17.66 -4.87 7.22
CA GLY A 291 -16.94 -3.82 6.51
C GLY A 291 -17.77 -2.55 6.42
N MET A 292 -17.11 -1.41 6.27
CA MET A 292 -17.76 -0.13 5.99
C MET A 292 -16.94 0.60 4.92
N TRP A 293 -17.61 1.03 3.86
CA TRP A 293 -17.02 1.89 2.84
C TRP A 293 -17.22 3.34 3.23
N SER A 294 -16.22 4.18 3.00
CA SER A 294 -16.32 5.62 3.23
C SER A 294 -15.63 6.43 2.15
N VAL A 295 -16.20 7.58 1.82
CA VAL A 295 -15.61 8.64 1.02
C VAL A 295 -15.57 9.91 1.86
N TYR A 296 -14.38 10.41 2.12
CA TYR A 296 -14.17 11.73 2.71
C TYR A 296 -13.85 12.76 1.62
N PHE A 297 -14.59 13.86 1.56
CA PHE A 297 -14.36 14.96 0.63
C PHE A 297 -13.44 16.01 1.26
N LYS A 298 -12.26 16.21 0.68
CA LYS A 298 -11.20 17.08 1.24
C LYS A 298 -11.54 18.56 1.27
N LYS A 299 -12.45 19.01 0.39
CA LYS A 299 -12.80 20.42 0.26
C LYS A 299 -13.60 20.94 1.46
N ASP A 300 -14.55 20.15 1.94
CA ASP A 300 -15.55 20.56 2.93
C ASP A 300 -15.65 19.61 4.13
N GLY A 301 -14.92 18.50 4.13
CA GLY A 301 -14.92 17.50 5.19
C GLY A 301 -16.16 16.61 5.21
N ARG A 302 -17.01 16.68 4.17
CA ARG A 302 -18.20 15.83 4.06
C ARG A 302 -17.79 14.36 3.97
N ILE A 303 -18.57 13.48 4.60
CA ILE A 303 -18.38 12.03 4.54
C ILE A 303 -19.64 11.38 3.98
N GLU A 304 -19.46 10.49 3.02
CA GLU A 304 -20.47 9.52 2.59
C GLU A 304 -19.97 8.12 2.90
N GLN A 305 -20.85 7.23 3.33
CA GLN A 305 -20.47 5.89 3.77
C GLN A 305 -21.61 4.89 3.66
N GLY A 306 -21.26 3.60 3.59
CA GLY A 306 -22.22 2.49 3.57
C GLY A 306 -21.58 1.12 3.78
N ASN A 307 -22.37 0.16 4.25
CA ASN A 307 -21.92 -1.21 4.54
C ASN A 307 -21.48 -1.94 3.27
N LEU A 308 -22.14 -1.67 2.14
CA LEU A 308 -21.82 -2.20 0.82
C LEU A 308 -21.67 -1.07 -0.19
N THR A 309 -20.85 -1.25 -1.21
CA THR A 309 -20.90 -0.40 -2.41
C THR A 309 -22.13 -0.73 -3.23
N LYS A 310 -22.73 0.25 -3.87
CA LYS A 310 -23.79 0.06 -4.87
C LYS A 310 -23.31 0.61 -6.21
N MET A 311 -23.14 -0.26 -7.19
CA MET A 311 -22.81 0.15 -8.55
C MET A 311 -24.07 0.72 -9.22
N ASP A 312 -24.23 2.03 -9.16
CA ASP A 312 -25.37 2.78 -9.69
C ASP A 312 -25.04 3.50 -11.02
N ILE A 313 -23.90 3.17 -11.62
CA ILE A 313 -23.43 3.71 -12.89
C ILE A 313 -23.95 2.81 -14.03
N PRO A 314 -24.71 3.35 -15.00
CA PRO A 314 -25.28 2.55 -16.09
C PRO A 314 -24.22 1.73 -16.84
N GLY A 315 -24.52 0.46 -17.11
CA GLY A 315 -23.62 -0.48 -17.81
C GLY A 315 -22.71 -1.29 -16.89
N TYR A 316 -22.68 -1.00 -15.59
CA TYR A 316 -21.87 -1.69 -14.60
C TYR A 316 -22.74 -2.28 -13.49
N SER A 317 -22.64 -3.60 -13.30
CA SER A 317 -23.36 -4.38 -12.30
C SER A 317 -22.64 -4.39 -10.94
N GLU A 318 -21.32 -4.44 -10.96
CA GLU A 318 -20.46 -4.50 -9.78
C GLU A 318 -19.23 -3.60 -9.96
N MET A 319 -18.42 -3.47 -8.92
CA MET A 319 -17.22 -2.61 -8.90
C MET A 319 -15.96 -3.32 -9.45
N GLY A 320 -15.93 -4.66 -9.44
CA GLY A 320 -14.73 -5.46 -9.73
C GLY A 320 -13.81 -5.57 -8.51
N ARG A 321 -12.73 -6.35 -8.62
CA ARG A 321 -11.84 -6.59 -7.48
C ARG A 321 -10.84 -5.44 -7.35
N PRO A 322 -10.74 -4.76 -6.20
CA PRO A 322 -9.75 -3.70 -5.98
C PRO A 322 -8.32 -4.21 -6.13
N VAL A 323 -7.44 -3.40 -6.72
CA VAL A 323 -6.00 -3.67 -6.82
C VAL A 323 -5.20 -2.40 -6.49
N SER A 324 -4.01 -2.59 -5.91
CA SER A 324 -3.09 -1.49 -5.66
C SER A 324 -2.70 -0.83 -6.99
N SER A 325 -2.51 0.49 -6.98
CA SER A 325 -2.03 1.21 -8.17
C SER A 325 -1.38 2.54 -7.83
N ASN A 326 -0.50 3.00 -8.72
CA ASN A 326 0.04 4.35 -8.69
C ASN A 326 -0.62 5.30 -9.69
N ILE A 327 -1.67 4.87 -10.41
CA ILE A 327 -2.37 5.74 -11.37
C ILE A 327 -3.03 6.89 -10.59
N PRO A 328 -2.67 8.16 -10.86
CA PRO A 328 -3.16 9.30 -10.10
C PRO A 328 -4.68 9.42 -10.15
N ASN A 329 -5.28 9.82 -9.03
CA ASN A 329 -6.71 10.14 -8.91
C ASN A 329 -7.64 9.05 -9.49
N THR A 330 -7.26 7.79 -9.33
CA THR A 330 -7.95 6.65 -9.93
C THR A 330 -8.05 5.54 -8.92
N PHE A 331 -9.24 4.97 -8.81
CA PHE A 331 -9.43 3.69 -8.14
C PHE A 331 -9.44 2.59 -9.19
N VAL A 332 -8.58 1.60 -9.01
CA VAL A 332 -8.34 0.56 -10.02
C VAL A 332 -8.95 -0.75 -9.55
N THR A 333 -9.74 -1.35 -10.42
CA THR A 333 -10.33 -2.67 -10.19
C THR A 333 -10.09 -3.58 -11.38
N VAL A 334 -10.17 -4.89 -11.16
CA VAL A 334 -9.95 -5.90 -12.18
C VAL A 334 -11.11 -6.88 -12.20
N TYR A 335 -11.54 -7.24 -13.41
CA TYR A 335 -12.43 -8.36 -13.68
C TYR A 335 -11.66 -9.45 -14.40
N THR A 336 -11.88 -10.71 -14.00
CA THR A 336 -11.33 -11.92 -14.63
C THR A 336 -12.46 -12.92 -14.79
N ASP A 337 -12.16 -14.08 -15.38
CA ASP A 337 -13.08 -15.22 -15.47
C ASP A 337 -13.44 -15.85 -14.10
N GLU A 338 -12.74 -15.48 -13.02
CA GLU A 338 -13.13 -15.85 -11.65
C GLU A 338 -14.37 -15.07 -11.15
N PHE A 339 -14.85 -14.04 -11.88
CA PHE A 339 -16.09 -13.34 -11.56
C PHE A 339 -17.33 -14.09 -12.07
N PRO A 340 -18.42 -14.19 -11.28
CA PRO A 340 -19.68 -14.76 -11.75
C PRO A 340 -20.24 -14.01 -12.98
N ASP A 341 -20.74 -14.75 -13.98
CA ASP A 341 -21.24 -14.18 -15.24
C ASP A 341 -22.37 -13.15 -15.04
N ASP A 342 -23.26 -13.39 -14.06
CA ASP A 342 -24.38 -12.51 -13.72
C ASP A 342 -23.94 -11.21 -13.02
N ALA A 343 -22.76 -11.22 -12.40
CA ALA A 343 -22.12 -10.06 -11.82
C ALA A 343 -21.23 -9.31 -12.82
N PHE A 344 -21.00 -9.84 -14.02
CA PHE A 344 -20.11 -9.23 -15.02
C PHE A 344 -20.78 -8.03 -15.70
N PRO A 345 -20.12 -6.84 -15.76
CA PRO A 345 -20.70 -5.65 -16.38
C PRO A 345 -21.15 -5.89 -17.82
N SER A 346 -22.37 -5.46 -18.15
CA SER A 346 -22.87 -5.50 -19.54
C SER A 346 -22.05 -4.63 -20.49
N ALA A 347 -21.37 -3.60 -19.97
CA ALA A 347 -20.36 -2.84 -20.68
C ALA A 347 -19.21 -3.72 -21.24
N TYR A 348 -19.02 -4.92 -20.71
CA TYR A 348 -17.97 -5.85 -21.12
C TYR A 348 -18.50 -7.16 -21.74
N GLN A 349 -19.81 -7.38 -21.84
CA GLN A 349 -20.40 -8.64 -22.33
C GLN A 349 -20.00 -9.02 -23.77
N GLN A 350 -19.59 -8.07 -24.61
CA GLN A 350 -19.07 -8.34 -25.95
C GLN A 350 -17.61 -8.78 -25.95
N GLN A 351 -16.95 -8.80 -24.80
CA GLN A 351 -15.56 -9.20 -24.67
C GLN A 351 -15.53 -10.66 -24.23
N GLU A 352 -14.97 -11.56 -25.06
CA GLU A 352 -14.79 -12.96 -24.68
C GLU A 352 -13.86 -13.04 -23.46
N ILE A 353 -14.37 -13.40 -22.29
CA ILE A 353 -13.58 -13.54 -21.05
C ILE A 353 -13.22 -15.02 -20.87
N ASN A 354 -11.97 -15.27 -20.53
CA ASN A 354 -11.42 -16.59 -20.21
C ASN A 354 -10.23 -16.41 -19.26
N GLU A 355 -9.59 -17.51 -18.86
CA GLU A 355 -8.45 -17.51 -17.93
C GLU A 355 -7.27 -16.62 -18.35
N GLN A 356 -7.14 -16.30 -19.64
CA GLN A 356 -6.07 -15.46 -20.18
C GLN A 356 -6.47 -13.99 -20.30
N THR A 357 -7.70 -13.67 -19.94
CA THR A 357 -8.31 -12.35 -20.12
C THR A 357 -8.56 -11.68 -18.78
N ALA A 358 -8.16 -10.42 -18.67
CA ALA A 358 -8.57 -9.55 -17.57
C ALA A 358 -9.04 -8.19 -18.11
N ILE A 359 -10.04 -7.60 -17.48
CA ILE A 359 -10.46 -6.22 -17.75
C ILE A 359 -9.98 -5.34 -16.61
N LEU A 360 -9.01 -4.48 -16.91
CA LEU A 360 -8.58 -3.43 -16.01
C LEU A 360 -9.56 -2.27 -16.11
N SER A 361 -10.24 -1.97 -15.00
CA SER A 361 -11.21 -0.88 -14.90
C SER A 361 -10.60 0.27 -14.09
N LEU A 362 -10.49 1.44 -14.71
CA LEU A 362 -9.93 2.66 -14.16
C LEU A 362 -11.09 3.59 -13.80
N LEU A 363 -11.50 3.60 -12.53
CA LEU A 363 -12.55 4.46 -12.02
C LEU A 363 -11.92 5.80 -11.65
N ARG A 364 -12.03 6.80 -12.53
CA ARG A 364 -11.52 8.16 -12.31
C ARG A 364 -12.33 8.81 -11.20
N LEU A 365 -11.64 9.37 -10.21
CA LEU A 365 -12.27 9.94 -9.02
C LEU A 365 -12.62 11.42 -9.24
N LYS A 366 -13.74 11.87 -8.66
CA LYS A 366 -14.19 13.27 -8.69
C LYS A 366 -13.28 14.23 -7.92
#